data_AF-A0AAV2B1E5-F1
#
_entry.id   AF-A0AAV2B1E5-F1
#
_cell.length_a   1.000
_cell.length_b   1.000
_cell.length_c   1.000
_cell.angle_alpha   90.00
_cell.angle_beta   90.00
_cell.angle_gamma   90.00
#
_symmetry.space_group_name_H-M   'P 1'
#
loop_
_entity.id
_entity.type
_entity.pdbx_description
1 polymer ?
#
loop_
_entity_poly.entity_id
_entity_poly.type
_entity_poly.pdbx_seq_one_letter_code
_entity_poly.pdbx_strand_id
1 'polypeptide(L)' 'MTKQFLDLEIEQILELFSSNELGARSEVIVFLAALKWISHNYLEREEYIVSVFERIRFPLMSKEEIL' A
#
# COMPACT_ATOMS: atom_id res chain seq x y z
N MET A 1 1.43 -0.75 -12.24
CA MET A 1 2.46 -1.17 -11.27
C MET A 1 3.56 -1.93 -12.01
N THR A 2 4.76 -1.38 -12.02
CA THR A 2 5.98 -1.94 -12.63
C THR A 2 6.67 -2.92 -11.68
N LYS A 3 7.48 -3.86 -12.19
CA LYS A 3 8.24 -4.84 -11.36
C LYS A 3 9.07 -4.15 -10.25
N GLN A 4 9.66 -3.00 -10.57
CA GLN A 4 10.40 -2.15 -9.63
C GLN A 4 9.65 -1.78 -8.35
N PHE A 5 8.32 -1.71 -8.37
CA PHE A 5 7.54 -1.44 -7.16
C PHE A 5 7.51 -2.64 -6.20
N LEU A 6 7.50 -3.87 -6.73
CA LEU A 6 7.42 -5.09 -5.93
C LEU A 6 8.76 -5.39 -5.24
N ASP A 7 9.84 -4.89 -5.82
CA ASP A 7 11.22 -5.01 -5.33
C ASP A 7 11.58 -3.93 -4.28
N LEU A 8 10.67 -3.01 -3.94
CA LEU A 8 10.93 -1.97 -2.94
C LEU A 8 11.05 -2.57 -1.53
N GLU A 9 11.97 -2.01 -0.75
CA GLU A 9 12.14 -2.29 0.67
C GLU A 9 11.03 -1.62 1.49
N ILE A 10 10.86 -2.09 2.73
CA ILE A 10 9.76 -1.64 3.59
C ILE A 10 9.81 -0.14 3.86
N GLU A 11 10.99 0.43 4.09
CA GLU A 11 11.17 1.86 4.34
C GLU A 11 10.66 2.70 3.17
N GLN A 12 10.95 2.26 1.94
CA GLN A 12 10.51 2.91 0.72
C GLN A 12 8.99 2.82 0.55
N ILE A 13 8.40 1.67 0.89
CA ILE A 13 6.95 1.48 0.87
C ILE A 13 6.25 2.36 1.91
N LEU A 14 6.79 2.43 3.12
CA LEU A 14 6.24 3.25 4.20
C LEU A 14 6.31 4.74 3.84
N GLU A 15 7.43 5.22 3.30
CA GLU A 15 7.57 6.59 2.83
C GLU A 15 6.61 6.89 1.68
N LEU A 16 6.51 5.96 0.71
CA LEU A 16 5.62 6.08 -0.43
C LEU A 16 4.16 6.18 0.00
N PHE A 17 3.66 5.30 0.88
CA PHE A 17 2.27 5.34 1.36
C PHE A 17 2.01 6.50 2.32
N SER A 18 3.05 7.06 2.95
CA SER A 18 2.92 8.26 3.77
C SER A 18 2.93 9.55 2.96
N SER A 19 3.46 9.50 1.75
CA SER A 19 3.58 10.67 0.89
C SER A 19 2.23 11.03 0.29
N ASN A 20 1.82 12.28 0.52
CA ASN A 20 0.68 12.89 -0.18
C ASN A 20 0.94 13.12 -1.68
N GLU A 21 2.16 12.87 -2.16
CA GLU A 21 2.57 13.13 -3.55
C GLU A 21 2.36 11.96 -4.49
N LEU A 22 1.85 10.82 -4.01
CA LEU A 22 1.25 9.84 -4.91
C LEU A 22 0.04 10.54 -5.55
N GLY A 23 0.22 11.07 -6.76
CA GLY A 23 -0.82 11.67 -7.60
C GLY A 23 -1.93 10.68 -8.02
N ALA A 24 -2.17 9.64 -7.21
CA ALA A 24 -3.12 8.57 -7.39
C ALA A 24 -4.41 8.90 -6.62
N ARG A 25 -5.33 9.50 -7.37
CA ARG A 25 -6.77 9.19 -7.42
C ARG A 25 -7.16 7.99 -6.50
N SER A 26 -7.63 8.25 -5.28
CA SER A 26 -8.21 7.28 -4.33
C SER A 26 -7.25 6.40 -3.50
N GLU A 27 -7.45 6.41 -2.18
CA GLU A 27 -6.80 5.53 -1.18
C GLU A 27 -6.98 4.04 -1.48
N VAL A 28 -8.00 3.69 -2.26
CA VAL A 28 -8.26 2.31 -2.69
C VAL A 28 -7.12 1.79 -3.56
N ILE A 29 -6.52 2.65 -4.38
CA ILE A 29 -5.34 2.27 -5.17
C ILE A 29 -4.14 1.98 -4.27
N VAL A 30 -3.97 2.76 -3.19
CA VAL A 30 -2.91 2.56 -2.19
C VAL A 30 -3.12 1.22 -1.48
N PHE A 31 -4.35 0.90 -1.09
CA PHE A 31 -4.71 -0.39 -0.50
C PHE A 31 -4.42 -1.57 -1.43
N LEU A 32 -4.83 -1.50 -2.69
CA LEU A 32 -4.54 -2.55 -3.67
C LEU A 32 -3.03 -2.70 -3.95
N ALA A 33 -2.28 -1.59 -3.91
CA ALA A 33 -0.83 -1.61 -4.04
C ALA A 33 -0.15 -2.28 -2.85
N ALA A 34 -0.60 -1.97 -1.63
CA ALA A 34 -0.13 -2.60 -0.40
C ALA A 34 -0.35 -4.12 -0.43
N LEU A 35 -1.58 -4.56 -0.74
CA LEU A 35 -1.90 -5.98 -0.88
C LEU A 35 -1.01 -6.67 -1.90
N LYS A 36 -0.78 -6.04 -3.05
CA LYS A 36 0.05 -6.61 -4.11
C LYS A 36 1.52 -6.73 -3.67
N TRP A 37 2.06 -5.74 -2.97
CA TRP A 37 3.42 -5.80 -2.42
C TRP A 37 3.57 -6.88 -1.35
N ILE A 38 2.62 -7.00 -0.43
CA ILE A 38 2.61 -8.07 0.60
C ILE A 38 2.52 -9.45 -0.07
N SER A 39 1.57 -9.63 -1.00
CA SER A 39 1.35 -10.90 -1.68
C SER A 39 2.54 -11.39 -2.50
N HIS A 40 3.42 -10.49 -2.93
CA HIS A 40 4.60 -10.83 -3.72
C HIS A 40 5.61 -11.66 -2.92
N ASN A 41 5.74 -11.40 -1.62
CA ASN A 41 6.62 -12.14 -0.72
C ASN A 41 5.99 -12.24 0.67
N TYR A 42 4.87 -12.97 0.74
CA TYR A 42 4.01 -13.01 1.92
C TYR A 42 4.75 -13.46 3.17
N LEU A 43 5.57 -14.52 3.08
CA LEU A 43 6.25 -15.10 4.24
C LEU A 43 7.22 -14.12 4.92
N GLU A 44 7.88 -13.26 4.15
CA GLU A 44 8.79 -12.24 4.69
C GLU A 44 8.08 -10.91 4.99
N ARG A 45 6.89 -10.68 4.42
CA ARG A 45 6.19 -9.39 4.50
C ARG A 45 4.98 -9.38 5.42
N GLU A 46 4.56 -10.54 5.93
CA GLU A 46 3.43 -10.68 6.86
C GLU A 46 3.62 -9.83 8.13
N GLU A 47 4.85 -9.76 8.64
CA GLU A 47 5.18 -8.96 9.82
C GLU A 47 4.98 -7.45 9.61
N TYR A 48 5.07 -6.97 8.37
CA TYR A 48 4.93 -5.55 8.05
C TYR A 48 3.50 -5.14 7.69
N ILE A 49 2.54 -6.08 7.65
CA ILE A 49 1.15 -5.81 7.25
C ILE A 49 0.57 -4.66 8.09
N VAL A 50 0.73 -4.72 9.40
CA VAL A 50 0.20 -3.69 10.31
C VAL A 50 0.82 -2.33 10.00
N SER A 51 2.15 -2.25 9.96
CA SER A 51 2.90 -1.02 9.69
C SER A 51 2.55 -0.40 8.34
N VAL A 52 2.33 -1.24 7.32
CA VAL A 52 1.93 -0.81 5.97
C VAL A 52 0.49 -0.28 5.98
N PHE A 53 -0.43 -0.98 6.65
CA PHE A 53 -1.84 -0.62 6.68
C PHE A 53 -2.09 0.65 7.51
N GLU A 54 -1.30 0.90 8.56
CA GLU A 54 -1.37 2.14 9.34
C GLU A 54 -1.10 3.40 8.51
N ARG A 55 -0.42 3.28 7.36
CA ARG A 55 -0.20 4.39 6.43
C ARG A 55 -1.37 4.64 5.48
N ILE A 56 -2.31 3.69 5.38
CA ILE A 56 -3.48 3.79 4.49
C ILE A 56 -4.58 4.58 5.21
N ARG A 57 -5.12 5.60 4.55
CA ARG A 57 -6.19 6.44 5.12
C ARG A 57 -7.54 5.83 4.83
N PHE A 58 -7.85 4.71 5.49
CA PHE A 58 -9.15 4.02 5.37
C PHE A 58 -10.38 4.95 5.40
N PRO A 59 -10.45 6.00 6.24
CA PRO A 59 -11.60 6.91 6.25
C PRO A 59 -11.82 7.72 4.96
N LEU A 60 -10.81 7.83 4.09
CA LEU A 60 -10.90 8.55 2.81
C LEU A 60 -11.28 7.62 1.63
N MET A 61 -11.38 6.32 1.86
CA MET A 61 -11.92 5.39 0.86
C MET A 61 -13.44 5.54 0.80
N SER A 62 -14.00 5.65 -0.42
CA SER A 62 -15.45 5.73 -0.56
C SER A 62 -16.10 4.35 -0.34
N LYS A 63 -17.31 4.34 0.22
CA LYS A 63 -18.07 3.09 0.45
C LYS A 63 -18.32 2.29 -0.84
N GLU A 64 -18.41 2.96 -1.98
CA GLU A 64 -18.62 2.34 -3.29
C GLU A 64 -17.38 1.62 -3.83
N GLU A 65 -16.19 1.91 -3.28
CA GLU A 65 -14.94 1.26 -3.69
C GLU A 65 -14.51 0.12 -2.74
N ILE A 66 -15.09 0.06 -1.52
CA ILE A 66 -14.84 -1.00 -0.54
C ILE A 66 -15.83 -2.17 -0.68
N LEU A 67 -17.03 -1.90 -1.20
CA LEU A 67 -18.11 -2.88 -1.45
C LEU A 67 -17.98 -3.52 -2.83
#